data_AF-A0A3Q3FPG9-F1
#
_entry.id   AF-A0A3Q3FPG9-F1
#
_cell.length_a   1.000
_cell.length_b   1.000
_cell.length_c   1.000
_cell.angle_alpha   90.00
_cell.angle_beta   90.00
_cell.angle_gamma   90.00
#
_symmetry.space_group_name_H-M   'P 1'
#
loop_
_entity.id
_entity.type
_entity.pdbx_description
1 polymer ?
#
loop_
_entity_poly.entity_id
_entity_poly.type
_entity_poly.pdbx_seq_one_letter_code
_entity_poly.pdbx_strand_id
1 'polypeptide(L)'
;MVQPQPDGPMQWEMSGEDSGGALRVPPELAANEVVTRLLGDNQQLREALRRSNLALRQRCEEMEGWQRRTREEREFLSCRFQEARSLVERLAQENHSLQGLVNGPAPSFPPSTNCCSSSQTEELQGRPARNGPLDGPKTLDQRDKKRIEETDRHTQTTPPRSLPVEGANDFLLLLKSHKEKLEEGMSELRKKNEELEREKEEGEKERERMRRCIDQLQAKMAQAQVNNVTEEVAPHRSEAQHSSDWYRDLEEKLEKLQKSSAQRDRTEALLKQKDKDCAQLAKDCEALKAQATSLLAELNESRSLQEKSLHERKVMEDKMNSKVKALQAAERELEQQRKQHHVAMDKLLLQTQSLETALKTERHVVTEEKKKLTQLQHAYTCLFRDYDSKLKCEGGNLCSRLEEAERALALKQDLIDKLKEEVEQQKGSLETIPVLTAQADIYKADFLAEREAREKLNQKKEELQEQLTQARSEIERFKQEATSRARMEQMKLRHQEDFSTRAPHIPPPQAFNTVPPAPSYRNQGLLPVGDPGAAGAEDLPDLCCPKCQYQAPDMDTLQIHVMDCIQ
;
A
#
# COMPACT_ATOMS: atom_id res chain seq x y z
N MET A 1 -17.40 -50.19 40.85
CA MET A 1 -18.07 -48.89 40.61
C MET A 1 -17.22 -47.79 41.24
N VAL A 2 -16.53 -46.97 40.44
CA VAL A 2 -16.36 -45.52 40.64
C VAL A 2 -16.14 -44.97 39.23
N GLN A 3 -16.83 -43.89 38.89
CA GLN A 3 -16.82 -43.26 37.56
C GLN A 3 -16.04 -41.93 37.69
N PRO A 4 -15.13 -41.57 36.77
CA PRO A 4 -14.55 -40.24 36.75
C PRO A 4 -15.60 -39.24 36.23
N GLN A 5 -15.80 -38.13 36.92
CA GLN A 5 -16.57 -37.01 36.36
C GLN A 5 -15.79 -36.30 35.25
N PRO A 6 -16.47 -35.72 34.25
CA PRO A 6 -15.85 -34.81 33.29
C PRO A 6 -15.69 -33.42 33.92
N ASP A 7 -14.50 -32.82 33.79
CA ASP A 7 -14.29 -31.40 34.08
C ASP A 7 -15.14 -30.54 33.13
N GLY A 8 -15.82 -29.54 33.69
CA GLY A 8 -16.70 -28.63 32.94
C GLY A 8 -15.92 -27.61 32.11
N PRO A 9 -16.54 -27.02 31.07
CA PRO A 9 -15.90 -26.01 30.24
C PRO A 9 -15.64 -24.72 31.05
N MET A 10 -14.42 -24.18 30.99
CA MET A 10 -14.12 -22.86 31.57
C MET A 10 -14.94 -21.76 30.89
N GLN A 11 -16.00 -21.33 31.56
CA GLN A 11 -16.94 -20.32 31.09
C GLN A 11 -16.45 -18.93 31.48
N TRP A 12 -15.88 -18.19 30.53
CA TRP A 12 -15.51 -16.80 30.71
C TRP A 12 -16.76 -15.91 30.65
N GLU A 13 -17.38 -15.65 31.80
CA GLU A 13 -18.52 -14.73 31.89
C GLU A 13 -18.11 -13.30 31.52
N MET A 14 -18.55 -12.86 30.34
CA MET A 14 -18.50 -11.47 29.92
C MET A 14 -19.76 -10.76 30.44
N SER A 15 -19.73 -10.27 31.68
CA SER A 15 -20.83 -9.47 32.24
C SER A 15 -21.02 -8.18 31.44
N GLY A 16 -21.97 -8.19 30.51
CA GLY A 16 -22.28 -7.08 29.63
C GLY A 16 -23.31 -6.15 30.21
N GLU A 17 -22.92 -5.30 31.18
CA GLU A 17 -23.74 -4.16 31.61
C GLU A 17 -22.86 -3.02 32.17
N ASP A 18 -22.85 -1.91 31.43
CA ASP A 18 -22.43 -0.51 31.67
C ASP A 18 -21.43 -0.13 32.80
N SER A 19 -20.54 -1.03 33.24
CA SER A 19 -19.45 -0.74 34.15
C SER A 19 -18.18 -1.44 33.68
N GLY A 20 -17.20 -0.63 33.27
CA GLY A 20 -16.04 -1.00 32.44
C GLY A 20 -15.53 -2.43 32.62
N GLY A 21 -15.97 -3.33 31.72
CA GLY A 21 -15.86 -4.78 31.88
C GLY A 21 -14.46 -5.30 32.19
N ALA A 22 -14.16 -5.46 33.47
CA ALA A 22 -12.98 -6.15 33.96
C ALA A 22 -13.18 -7.65 33.75
N LEU A 23 -12.26 -8.29 33.03
CA LEU A 23 -12.27 -9.75 32.89
C LEU A 23 -11.96 -10.36 34.26
N ARG A 24 -12.93 -11.04 34.85
CA ARG A 24 -12.74 -11.70 36.15
C ARG A 24 -11.94 -12.99 35.95
N VAL A 25 -10.75 -13.03 36.53
CA VAL A 25 -9.81 -14.15 36.38
C VAL A 25 -10.16 -15.25 37.37
N PRO A 26 -10.22 -16.54 36.94
CA PRO A 26 -10.36 -17.66 37.87
C PRO A 26 -9.24 -17.69 38.92
N PRO A 27 -9.52 -18.04 40.19
CA PRO A 27 -8.53 -18.02 41.26
C PRO A 27 -7.29 -18.87 40.98
N GLU A 28 -7.42 -19.98 40.24
CA GLU A 28 -6.30 -20.87 39.88
C GLU A 28 -5.30 -20.21 38.91
N LEU A 29 -5.75 -19.21 38.15
CA LEU A 29 -4.95 -18.51 37.12
C LEU A 29 -4.47 -17.11 37.57
N ALA A 30 -5.01 -16.59 38.68
CA ALA A 30 -4.67 -15.25 39.19
C ALA A 30 -3.19 -15.11 39.62
N ALA A 31 -2.53 -16.22 39.96
CA ALA A 31 -1.09 -16.26 40.31
C ALA A 31 -0.16 -16.46 39.09
N ASN A 32 -0.69 -16.62 37.88
CA ASN A 32 0.12 -16.87 36.69
C ASN A 32 0.61 -15.55 36.08
N GLU A 33 1.91 -15.29 36.13
CA GLU A 33 2.54 -14.05 35.65
C GLU A 33 2.21 -13.70 34.19
N VAL A 34 2.08 -14.71 33.32
CA VAL A 34 1.74 -14.51 31.89
C VAL A 34 0.29 -14.02 31.76
N VAL A 35 -0.63 -14.59 32.54
CA VAL A 35 -2.04 -14.17 32.59
C VAL A 35 -2.14 -12.73 33.11
N THR A 36 -1.45 -12.40 34.20
CA THR A 36 -1.40 -11.03 34.77
C THR A 36 -0.87 -10.02 33.75
N ARG A 37 0.19 -10.38 32.99
CA ARG A 37 0.76 -9.52 31.95
C ARG A 37 -0.21 -9.29 30.80
N LEU A 38 -0.82 -10.36 30.26
CA LEU A 38 -1.80 -10.28 29.17
C LEU A 38 -3.03 -9.43 29.55
N LEU A 39 -3.46 -9.47 30.82
CA LEU A 39 -4.54 -8.62 31.31
C LEU A 39 -4.14 -7.14 31.37
N GLY A 40 -2.92 -6.85 31.83
CA GLY A 40 -2.34 -5.51 31.80
C GLY A 40 -2.28 -4.94 30.38
N ASP A 41 -1.76 -5.73 29.43
CA ASP A 41 -1.70 -5.37 28.01
C ASP A 41 -3.10 -5.18 27.42
N ASN A 42 -4.08 -6.03 27.78
CA ASN A 42 -5.47 -5.89 27.33
C ASN A 42 -6.13 -4.62 27.89
N GLN A 43 -5.86 -4.26 29.15
CA GLN A 43 -6.31 -3.00 29.74
C GLN A 43 -5.70 -1.79 29.03
N GLN A 44 -4.37 -1.81 28.78
CA GLN A 44 -3.70 -0.75 28.02
C GLN A 44 -4.26 -0.58 26.61
N LEU A 45 -4.52 -1.69 25.90
CA LEU A 45 -5.17 -1.67 24.58
C LEU A 45 -6.57 -1.07 24.63
N ARG A 46 -7.39 -1.43 25.63
CA ARG A 46 -8.74 -0.85 25.83
C ARG A 46 -8.66 0.65 26.13
N GLU A 47 -7.72 1.10 26.95
CA GLU A 47 -7.52 2.53 27.22
C GLU A 47 -7.03 3.29 25.98
N ALA A 48 -6.07 2.74 25.24
CA ALA A 48 -5.59 3.31 23.99
C ALA A 48 -6.74 3.42 22.96
N LEU A 49 -7.58 2.39 22.84
CA LEU A 49 -8.75 2.41 21.96
C LEU A 49 -9.80 3.44 22.42
N ARG A 50 -10.05 3.61 23.72
CA ARG A 50 -10.92 4.69 24.24
C ARG A 50 -10.37 6.07 23.91
N ARG A 51 -9.07 6.31 24.16
CA ARG A 51 -8.38 7.58 23.85
C ARG A 51 -8.44 7.89 22.35
N SER A 52 -8.19 6.88 21.50
CA SER A 52 -8.28 7.00 20.04
C SER A 52 -9.70 7.33 19.56
N ASN A 53 -10.73 6.65 20.09
CA ASN A 53 -12.12 6.95 19.76
C ASN A 53 -12.55 8.36 20.20
N LEU A 54 -12.13 8.81 21.39
CA LEU A 54 -12.41 10.18 21.85
C LEU A 54 -11.74 11.22 20.94
N ALA A 55 -10.47 11.04 20.61
CA ALA A 55 -9.73 11.92 19.69
C ALA A 55 -10.26 11.87 18.24
N LEU A 56 -10.91 10.78 17.83
CA LEU A 56 -11.62 10.71 16.55
C LEU A 56 -12.92 11.51 16.59
N ARG A 57 -13.74 11.37 17.65
CA ARG A 57 -14.97 12.16 17.83
C ARG A 57 -14.70 13.66 17.85
N GLN A 58 -13.70 14.10 18.63
CA GLN A 58 -13.27 15.50 18.67
C GLN A 58 -12.89 16.02 17.28
N ARG A 59 -12.11 15.26 16.49
CA ARG A 59 -11.75 15.65 15.12
C ARG A 59 -12.94 15.67 14.15
N CYS A 60 -13.94 14.80 14.34
CA CYS A 60 -15.19 14.89 13.57
C CYS A 60 -15.97 16.16 13.91
N GLU A 61 -16.13 16.46 15.20
CA GLU A 61 -16.82 17.68 15.70
C GLU A 61 -16.10 18.96 15.22
N GLU A 62 -14.77 19.00 15.26
CA GLU A 62 -13.95 20.08 14.70
C GLU A 62 -14.13 20.23 13.19
N MET A 63 -14.18 19.13 12.44
CA MET A 63 -14.37 19.12 11.00
C MET A 63 -15.78 19.60 10.61
N GLU A 64 -16.82 19.15 11.31
CA GLU A 64 -18.19 19.64 11.12
C GLU A 64 -18.30 21.13 11.46
N GLY A 65 -17.68 21.58 12.55
CA GLY A 65 -17.61 22.99 12.92
C GLY A 65 -16.85 23.85 11.89
N TRP A 66 -15.77 23.32 11.31
CA TRP A 66 -15.05 23.99 10.21
C TRP A 66 -15.91 24.06 8.95
N GLN A 67 -16.53 22.96 8.52
CA GLN A 67 -17.43 22.96 7.35
C GLN A 67 -18.60 23.93 7.52
N ARG A 68 -19.16 24.04 8.72
CA ARG A 68 -20.24 24.99 9.04
C ARG A 68 -19.76 26.44 8.89
N ARG A 69 -18.64 26.81 9.51
CA ARG A 69 -18.04 28.16 9.37
C ARG A 69 -17.70 28.49 7.91
N THR A 70 -17.10 27.55 7.16
CA THR A 70 -16.79 27.76 5.74
C THR A 70 -18.06 27.94 4.88
N ARG A 71 -19.18 27.32 5.25
CA ARG A 71 -20.48 27.57 4.60
C ARG A 71 -21.00 28.97 4.95
N GLU A 72 -21.01 29.33 6.23
CA GLU A 72 -21.45 30.66 6.72
C GLU A 72 -20.63 31.80 6.09
N GLU A 73 -19.30 31.64 5.98
CA GLU A 73 -18.41 32.58 5.29
C GLU A 73 -18.72 32.70 3.79
N ARG A 74 -18.97 31.57 3.10
CA ARG A 74 -19.37 31.57 1.68
C ARG A 74 -20.71 32.27 1.48
N GLU A 75 -21.69 32.01 2.35
CA GLU A 75 -23.00 32.64 2.30
C GLU A 75 -22.91 34.15 2.56
N PHE A 76 -22.14 34.57 3.58
CA PHE A 76 -21.84 35.98 3.84
C PHE A 76 -21.19 36.67 2.65
N LEU A 77 -20.14 36.08 2.07
CA LEU A 77 -19.48 36.63 0.87
C LEU A 77 -20.44 36.70 -0.31
N SER A 78 -21.27 35.68 -0.52
CA SER A 78 -22.29 35.66 -1.59
C SER A 78 -23.28 36.84 -1.43
N CYS A 79 -23.77 37.08 -0.21
CA CYS A 79 -24.62 38.23 0.10
C CYS A 79 -23.90 39.55 -0.18
N ARG A 80 -22.64 39.72 0.26
CA ARG A 80 -21.84 40.92 -0.03
C ARG A 80 -21.60 41.13 -1.53
N PHE A 81 -21.37 40.07 -2.31
CA PHE A 81 -21.25 40.16 -3.77
C PHE A 81 -22.60 40.46 -4.45
N GLN A 82 -23.73 40.08 -3.85
CA GLN A 82 -25.07 40.45 -4.34
C GLN A 82 -25.37 41.93 -4.05
N GLU A 83 -25.03 42.43 -2.85
CA GLU A 83 -25.10 43.84 -2.46
C GLU A 83 -24.20 44.72 -3.35
N ALA A 84 -22.96 44.30 -3.60
CA ALA A 84 -22.04 45.04 -4.46
C ALA A 84 -22.55 45.09 -5.92
N ARG A 85 -23.10 44.00 -6.45
CA ARG A 85 -23.73 43.98 -7.79
C ARG A 85 -24.93 44.92 -7.87
N SER A 86 -25.85 44.89 -6.90
CA SER A 86 -27.02 45.78 -6.92
C SER A 86 -26.67 47.26 -6.70
N LEU A 87 -25.55 47.56 -6.03
CA LEU A 87 -24.99 48.91 -5.98
C LEU A 87 -24.42 49.33 -7.35
N VAL A 88 -23.64 48.48 -8.00
CA VAL A 88 -23.08 48.75 -9.34
C VAL A 88 -24.19 48.91 -10.39
N GLU A 89 -25.23 48.07 -10.36
CA GLU A 89 -26.39 48.19 -11.25
C GLU A 89 -27.14 49.51 -11.05
N ARG A 90 -27.35 49.96 -9.81
CA ARG A 90 -27.95 51.28 -9.52
C ARG A 90 -27.06 52.43 -9.98
N LEU A 91 -25.77 52.40 -9.67
CA LEU A 91 -24.81 53.42 -10.14
C LEU A 91 -24.69 53.44 -11.66
N ALA A 92 -24.86 52.29 -12.34
CA ALA A 92 -24.92 52.23 -13.78
C ALA A 92 -26.22 52.87 -14.31
N GLN A 93 -27.38 52.59 -13.72
CA GLN A 93 -28.67 53.21 -14.08
C GLN A 93 -28.66 54.73 -13.85
N GLU A 94 -28.10 55.18 -12.72
CA GLU A 94 -27.89 56.60 -12.42
C GLU A 94 -26.94 57.25 -13.44
N ASN A 95 -25.81 56.60 -13.79
CA ASN A 95 -24.91 57.10 -14.83
C ASN A 95 -25.60 57.17 -16.22
N HIS A 96 -26.41 56.18 -16.61
CA HIS A 96 -27.17 56.25 -17.86
C HIS A 96 -28.21 57.39 -17.82
N SER A 97 -28.85 57.63 -16.67
CA SER A 97 -29.80 58.73 -16.49
C SER A 97 -29.11 60.09 -16.56
N LEU A 98 -27.95 60.23 -15.90
CA LEU A 98 -27.13 61.44 -15.95
C LEU A 98 -26.53 61.68 -17.34
N GLN A 99 -26.08 60.63 -18.05
CA GLN A 99 -25.66 60.73 -19.45
C GLN A 99 -26.83 61.12 -20.36
N GLY A 100 -28.06 60.63 -20.11
CA GLY A 100 -29.26 61.07 -20.83
C GLY A 100 -29.65 62.53 -20.57
N LEU A 101 -29.38 63.04 -19.36
CA LEU A 101 -29.56 64.46 -19.02
C LEU A 101 -28.47 65.37 -19.60
N VAL A 102 -27.24 64.86 -19.75
CA VAL A 102 -26.13 65.57 -20.40
C VAL A 102 -26.24 65.52 -21.93
N ASN A 103 -26.82 64.45 -22.50
CA ASN A 103 -26.99 64.26 -23.93
C ASN A 103 -28.44 64.50 -24.39
N GLY A 104 -28.82 65.77 -24.57
CA GLY A 104 -30.04 66.09 -25.31
C GLY A 104 -30.16 67.58 -25.71
N PRO A 105 -30.80 67.91 -26.84
CA PRO A 105 -30.90 67.17 -28.10
C PRO A 105 -29.96 67.77 -29.17
N ALA A 106 -29.14 66.94 -29.81
CA ALA A 106 -28.45 67.31 -31.06
C ALA A 106 -29.30 66.85 -32.27
N PRO A 107 -29.41 67.64 -33.35
CA PRO A 107 -30.34 67.35 -34.43
C PRO A 107 -29.94 66.12 -35.24
N SER A 108 -30.98 65.40 -35.66
CA SER A 108 -30.94 64.23 -36.54
C SER A 108 -30.11 64.43 -37.82
N PHE A 109 -29.19 63.50 -38.09
CA PHE A 109 -28.77 63.15 -39.44
C PHE A 109 -28.94 61.62 -39.65
N PRO A 110 -29.27 61.17 -40.89
CA PRO A 110 -29.85 59.85 -41.14
C PRO A 110 -28.83 58.70 -41.12
N PRO A 111 -29.28 57.44 -40.98
CA PRO A 111 -28.40 56.32 -40.68
C PRO A 111 -27.69 55.77 -41.92
N SER A 112 -26.42 55.38 -41.75
CA SER A 112 -25.75 54.48 -42.69
C SER A 112 -25.78 53.05 -42.16
N THR A 113 -26.44 52.21 -42.94
CA THR A 113 -26.65 50.78 -42.79
C THR A 113 -25.40 49.99 -42.37
N ASN A 114 -25.50 49.23 -41.27
CA ASN A 114 -25.29 47.77 -41.35
C ASN A 114 -25.81 47.05 -40.11
N CYS A 115 -26.88 46.27 -40.31
CA CYS A 115 -27.41 45.32 -39.34
C CYS A 115 -26.71 43.97 -39.48
N CYS A 116 -26.47 43.28 -38.36
CA CYS A 116 -26.67 41.83 -38.30
C CYS A 116 -27.43 41.49 -37.02
N SER A 117 -28.74 41.28 -37.16
CA SER A 117 -29.65 40.82 -36.13
C SER A 117 -29.40 39.34 -35.80
N SER A 118 -29.83 38.87 -34.62
CA SER A 118 -31.14 38.19 -34.55
C SER A 118 -31.60 37.93 -33.12
N SER A 119 -32.90 38.10 -32.92
CA SER A 119 -33.67 37.76 -31.72
C SER A 119 -33.93 36.26 -31.64
N GLN A 120 -34.26 35.74 -30.46
CA GLN A 120 -35.59 35.16 -30.18
C GLN A 120 -35.75 34.75 -28.70
N THR A 121 -36.93 35.03 -28.16
CA THR A 121 -37.46 34.49 -26.90
C THR A 121 -38.59 33.52 -27.24
N GLU A 122 -38.56 32.30 -26.70
CA GLU A 122 -39.78 31.50 -26.49
C GLU A 122 -39.70 30.81 -25.12
N GLU A 123 -40.76 30.95 -24.33
CA GLU A 123 -41.04 30.06 -23.21
C GLU A 123 -41.72 28.79 -23.74
N LEU A 124 -41.39 27.61 -23.20
CA LEU A 124 -42.38 26.58 -22.83
C LEU A 124 -41.75 25.41 -22.04
N GLN A 125 -41.93 25.47 -20.72
CA GLN A 125 -42.39 24.38 -19.84
C GLN A 125 -42.01 22.92 -20.17
N GLY A 126 -41.18 22.29 -19.31
CA GLY A 126 -40.98 20.84 -19.30
C GLY A 126 -39.99 20.30 -18.27
N ARG A 127 -40.46 19.92 -17.07
CA ARG A 127 -39.76 18.96 -16.18
C ARG A 127 -40.28 17.55 -16.51
N PRO A 128 -39.43 16.51 -16.46
CA PRO A 128 -39.31 15.75 -15.21
C PRO A 128 -37.86 15.41 -14.81
N ALA A 129 -37.68 14.99 -13.56
CA ALA A 129 -36.37 14.66 -13.00
C ALA A 129 -35.97 13.20 -13.22
N ARG A 130 -34.67 12.94 -13.41
CA ARG A 130 -34.04 11.65 -13.05
C ARG A 130 -32.54 11.84 -12.73
N ASN A 131 -32.20 11.51 -11.49
CA ASN A 131 -30.92 11.10 -10.86
C ASN A 131 -29.61 11.22 -11.67
N GLY A 132 -28.58 11.82 -11.05
CA GLY A 132 -27.21 12.02 -11.61
C GLY A 132 -26.29 10.78 -11.54
N PRO A 133 -24.96 10.89 -11.33
CA PRO A 133 -24.16 12.08 -10.94
C PRO A 133 -23.24 12.60 -12.06
N LEU A 134 -22.76 13.85 -11.93
CA LEU A 134 -21.70 14.40 -12.79
C LEU A 134 -20.64 15.13 -11.96
N ASP A 135 -19.38 14.95 -12.39
CA ASP A 135 -18.17 15.48 -11.76
C ASP A 135 -18.18 17.00 -11.56
N GLY A 136 -17.50 17.43 -10.49
CA GLY A 136 -17.35 18.84 -10.14
C GLY A 136 -16.59 19.64 -11.22
N PRO A 137 -17.04 20.86 -11.57
CA PRO A 137 -16.27 21.74 -12.44
C PRO A 137 -14.94 22.13 -11.80
N LYS A 138 -13.84 21.79 -12.46
CA LYS A 138 -12.48 22.24 -12.09
C LYS A 138 -12.46 23.76 -12.03
N THR A 139 -12.08 24.29 -10.87
CA THR A 139 -12.00 25.74 -10.66
C THR A 139 -10.92 26.37 -11.52
N LEU A 140 -11.29 27.52 -12.06
CA LEU A 140 -10.48 28.46 -12.82
C LEU A 140 -9.34 29.05 -11.96
N ASP A 141 -8.27 28.28 -11.71
CA ASP A 141 -7.03 28.75 -11.07
C ASP A 141 -5.82 28.51 -11.98
N GLN A 142 -5.81 29.22 -13.11
CA GLN A 142 -4.74 29.09 -14.11
C GLN A 142 -4.56 30.36 -14.94
N ARG A 143 -4.37 31.50 -14.26
CA ARG A 143 -3.85 32.73 -14.90
C ARG A 143 -2.83 33.52 -14.06
N ASP A 144 -2.84 33.38 -12.73
CA ASP A 144 -2.00 34.20 -11.82
C ASP A 144 -0.72 33.53 -11.29
N LYS A 145 -0.34 32.36 -11.84
CA LYS A 145 0.89 31.62 -11.46
C LYS A 145 2.04 31.79 -12.47
N LYS A 146 2.38 33.04 -12.81
CA LYS A 146 3.55 33.32 -13.68
C LYS A 146 4.23 34.68 -13.52
N ARG A 147 4.24 35.27 -12.30
CA ARG A 147 4.94 36.55 -12.04
C ARG A 147 5.58 36.71 -10.65
N ILE A 148 5.69 35.67 -9.82
CA ILE A 148 6.41 35.75 -8.54
C ILE A 148 7.09 34.40 -8.28
N GLU A 149 8.29 34.18 -8.81
CA GLU A 149 9.26 33.13 -8.39
C GLU A 149 10.53 33.14 -9.26
N GLU A 150 11.33 34.22 -9.23
CA GLU A 150 12.76 34.13 -9.59
C GLU A 150 13.63 35.27 -9.00
N THR A 151 13.48 35.59 -7.71
CA THR A 151 14.45 36.47 -7.03
C THR A 151 14.52 36.26 -5.52
N ASP A 152 14.94 35.07 -5.06
CA ASP A 152 15.67 35.01 -3.78
C ASP A 152 16.55 33.75 -3.62
N ARG A 153 17.76 33.80 -4.19
CA ARG A 153 18.90 33.02 -3.67
C ARG A 153 20.19 33.83 -3.80
N HIS A 154 20.84 34.01 -2.65
CA HIS A 154 22.26 34.35 -2.48
C HIS A 154 22.73 35.68 -3.08
N THR A 155 22.94 36.68 -2.22
CA THR A 155 24.34 37.11 -2.01
C THR A 155 24.60 37.62 -0.60
N GLN A 156 25.63 37.06 0.03
CA GLN A 156 26.27 37.61 1.22
C GLN A 156 27.44 38.51 0.75
N THR A 157 27.47 39.76 1.22
CA THR A 157 28.65 40.67 1.29
C THR A 157 29.41 41.13 0.03
N THR A 158 29.70 42.44 0.02
CA THR A 158 30.81 43.17 -0.69
C THR A 158 30.66 43.47 -2.20
N PRO A 159 31.35 44.52 -2.73
CA PRO A 159 30.65 45.66 -3.36
C PRO A 159 30.69 45.68 -4.90
N PRO A 160 29.77 46.41 -5.56
CA PRO A 160 29.71 46.47 -7.02
C PRO A 160 30.79 47.38 -7.62
N ARG A 161 31.55 46.84 -8.56
CA ARG A 161 32.28 47.64 -9.57
C ARG A 161 31.29 48.22 -10.57
N SER A 162 31.51 49.47 -10.95
CA SER A 162 30.76 50.21 -11.94
C SER A 162 31.13 49.85 -13.39
N LEU A 163 30.17 50.04 -14.31
CA LEU A 163 30.24 50.58 -15.69
C LEU A 163 29.13 49.96 -16.58
N PRO A 164 28.59 50.68 -17.58
CA PRO A 164 28.11 52.05 -17.51
C PRO A 164 26.65 52.17 -18.03
N VAL A 165 25.79 52.93 -17.34
CA VAL A 165 24.56 53.42 -17.95
C VAL A 165 24.87 54.75 -18.63
N GLU A 166 25.02 54.73 -19.95
CA GLU A 166 25.10 55.93 -20.78
C GLU A 166 23.84 56.79 -20.53
N GLY A 167 24.03 58.05 -20.14
CA GLY A 167 22.98 58.95 -19.64
C GLY A 167 22.93 59.14 -18.12
N ALA A 168 23.38 58.17 -17.31
CA ALA A 168 23.46 58.37 -15.85
C ALA A 168 24.60 59.33 -15.46
N ASN A 169 25.69 59.32 -16.23
CA ASN A 169 26.82 60.25 -16.06
C ASN A 169 26.41 61.69 -16.36
N ASP A 170 25.63 61.93 -17.41
CA ASP A 170 25.24 63.28 -17.83
C ASP A 170 24.29 63.95 -16.83
N PHE A 171 23.36 63.16 -16.25
CA PHE A 171 22.49 63.64 -15.18
C PHE A 171 23.28 63.94 -13.89
N LEU A 172 24.27 63.12 -13.54
CA LEU A 172 25.19 63.37 -12.42
C LEU A 172 26.11 64.59 -12.66
N LEU A 173 26.59 64.79 -13.88
CA LEU A 173 27.35 65.98 -14.29
C LEU A 173 26.49 67.25 -14.19
N LEU A 174 25.23 67.18 -14.62
CA LEU A 174 24.29 68.30 -14.52
C LEU A 174 23.94 68.63 -13.06
N LEU A 175 23.68 67.62 -12.23
CA LEU A 175 23.48 67.78 -10.78
C LEU A 175 24.72 68.34 -10.08
N LYS A 176 25.92 67.88 -10.46
CA LYS A 176 27.18 68.38 -9.90
C LYS A 176 27.44 69.83 -10.32
N SER A 177 27.21 70.19 -11.58
CA SER A 177 27.29 71.58 -12.06
C SER A 177 26.26 72.49 -11.38
N HIS A 178 25.04 72.00 -11.16
CA HIS A 178 24.01 72.77 -10.44
C HIS A 178 24.38 72.96 -8.95
N LYS A 179 24.95 71.93 -8.31
CA LYS A 179 25.48 72.02 -6.95
C LYS A 179 26.62 73.05 -6.87
N GLU A 180 27.60 72.95 -7.78
CA GLU A 180 28.77 73.84 -7.84
C GLU A 180 28.35 75.30 -8.03
N LYS A 181 27.41 75.58 -8.94
CA LYS A 181 26.81 76.91 -9.11
C LYS A 181 26.08 77.43 -7.86
N LEU A 182 25.43 76.53 -7.10
CA LEU A 182 24.79 76.91 -5.83
C LEU A 182 25.83 77.23 -4.75
N GLU A 183 26.91 76.44 -4.66
CA GLU A 183 28.00 76.64 -3.71
C GLU A 183 28.81 77.91 -4.03
N GLU A 184 29.04 78.19 -5.31
CA GLU A 184 29.66 79.41 -5.83
C GLU A 184 28.78 80.64 -5.52
N GLY A 185 27.48 80.61 -5.87
CA GLY A 185 26.54 81.69 -5.53
C GLY A 185 26.40 81.93 -4.02
N MET A 186 26.44 80.88 -3.18
CA MET A 186 26.49 81.02 -1.72
C MET A 186 27.85 81.52 -1.20
N SER A 187 28.92 81.39 -1.97
CA SER A 187 30.25 81.96 -1.65
C SER A 187 30.30 83.44 -2.03
N GLU A 188 29.74 83.81 -3.18
CA GLU A 188 29.60 85.20 -3.61
C GLU A 188 28.70 86.00 -2.67
N LEU A 189 27.55 85.45 -2.26
CA LEU A 189 26.68 86.10 -1.26
C LEU A 189 27.40 86.35 0.07
N ARG A 190 28.26 85.43 0.52
CA ARG A 190 29.06 85.61 1.74
C ARG A 190 30.08 86.73 1.59
N LYS A 191 30.86 86.75 0.51
CA LYS A 191 31.80 87.84 0.21
C LYS A 191 31.09 89.19 0.12
N LYS A 192 29.90 89.24 -0.53
CA LYS A 192 29.11 90.46 -0.65
C LYS A 192 28.54 90.94 0.69
N ASN A 193 28.19 90.04 1.60
CA ASN A 193 27.81 90.41 2.97
C ASN A 193 29.00 90.93 3.79
N GLU A 194 30.19 90.31 3.66
CA GLU A 194 31.43 90.79 4.30
C GLU A 194 31.81 92.19 3.79
N GLU A 195 31.64 92.46 2.50
CA GLU A 195 31.87 93.77 1.91
C GLU A 195 30.84 94.82 2.35
N LEU A 196 29.55 94.47 2.42
CA LEU A 196 28.49 95.37 2.93
C LEU A 196 28.68 95.73 4.41
N GLU A 197 29.15 94.79 5.25
CA GLU A 197 29.50 95.11 6.64
C GLU A 197 30.73 96.02 6.72
N ARG A 198 31.74 95.85 5.85
CA ARG A 198 32.88 96.77 5.74
C ARG A 198 32.43 98.18 5.33
N GLU A 199 31.58 98.32 4.31
CA GLU A 199 31.02 99.62 3.91
C GLU A 199 30.18 100.27 5.03
N LYS A 200 29.41 99.47 5.77
CA LYS A 200 28.62 99.92 6.93
C LYS A 200 29.51 100.44 8.07
N GLU A 201 30.61 99.75 8.38
CA GLU A 201 31.62 100.23 9.33
C GLU A 201 32.34 101.50 8.84
N GLU A 202 32.69 101.58 7.57
CA GLU A 202 33.34 102.77 6.98
C GLU A 202 32.42 103.99 7.04
N GLY A 203 31.14 103.81 6.67
CA GLY A 203 30.11 104.83 6.82
C GLY A 203 29.82 105.20 8.28
N GLU A 204 30.00 104.29 9.24
CA GLU A 204 29.92 104.60 10.67
C GLU A 204 31.11 105.43 11.14
N LYS A 205 32.33 105.05 10.75
CA LYS A 205 33.56 105.82 11.01
C LYS A 205 33.46 107.23 10.41
N GLU A 206 32.79 107.40 9.27
CA GLU A 206 32.52 108.72 8.66
C GLU A 206 31.44 109.53 9.40
N ARG A 207 30.31 108.92 9.78
CA ARG A 207 29.31 109.56 10.66
C ARG A 207 29.95 110.05 11.98
N GLU A 208 30.86 109.27 12.54
CA GLU A 208 31.59 109.60 13.78
C GLU A 208 32.61 110.74 13.60
N ARG A 209 33.21 110.90 12.41
CA ARG A 209 34.01 112.09 12.07
C ARG A 209 33.13 113.33 11.95
N MET A 210 31.98 113.20 11.29
CA MET A 210 31.05 114.30 11.08
C MET A 210 30.42 114.78 12.40
N ARG A 211 30.07 113.87 13.32
CA ARG A 211 29.60 114.20 14.67
C ARG A 211 30.63 115.04 15.43
N ARG A 212 31.89 114.59 15.49
CA ARG A 212 32.99 115.35 16.14
C ARG A 212 33.23 116.73 15.53
N CYS A 213 32.98 116.92 14.23
CA CYS A 213 33.04 118.22 13.58
C CYS A 213 31.90 119.16 14.06
N ILE A 214 30.67 118.63 14.15
CA ILE A 214 29.50 119.36 14.66
C ILE A 214 29.73 119.79 16.11
N ASP A 215 30.20 118.89 16.97
CA ASP A 215 30.49 119.19 18.37
C ASP A 215 31.55 120.30 18.52
N GLN A 216 32.58 120.30 17.64
CA GLN A 216 33.59 121.35 17.59
C GLN A 216 33.03 122.72 17.16
N LEU A 217 32.05 122.75 16.26
CA LEU A 217 31.37 123.98 15.84
C LEU A 217 30.43 124.50 16.93
N GLN A 218 29.71 123.61 17.62
CA GLN A 218 28.85 123.97 18.75
C GLN A 218 29.66 124.54 19.92
N ALA A 219 30.82 123.95 20.25
CA ALA A 219 31.73 124.50 21.25
C ALA A 219 32.23 125.92 20.89
N LYS A 220 32.56 126.16 19.61
CA LYS A 220 32.94 127.51 19.12
C LYS A 220 31.80 128.52 19.19
N MET A 221 30.55 128.11 18.95
CA MET A 221 29.39 129.00 19.10
C MET A 221 29.12 129.35 20.57
N ALA A 222 29.20 128.37 21.48
CA ALA A 222 29.04 128.61 22.91
C ALA A 222 30.08 129.60 23.46
N GLN A 223 31.31 129.56 22.95
CA GLN A 223 32.38 130.47 23.32
C GLN A 223 32.16 131.92 22.81
N ALA A 224 31.34 132.11 21.77
CA ALA A 224 30.99 133.43 21.23
C ALA A 224 29.82 134.11 21.96
N GLN A 225 28.98 133.37 22.69
CA GLN A 225 27.82 133.91 23.42
C GLN A 225 28.13 134.47 24.82
N VAL A 226 29.39 134.41 25.28
CA VAL A 226 29.79 134.82 26.65
C VAL A 226 30.28 136.28 26.73
N ASN A 227 30.50 136.96 25.59
CA ASN A 227 31.02 138.34 25.56
C ASN A 227 29.99 139.37 25.06
N ASN A 228 29.81 140.43 25.87
CA ASN A 228 29.17 141.73 25.60
C ASN A 228 27.66 141.90 25.93
N VAL A 229 27.43 142.69 26.98
CA VAL A 229 26.28 143.58 27.25
C VAL A 229 26.90 144.99 27.33
N THR A 230 26.36 146.05 26.72
CA THR A 230 25.48 147.14 27.28
C THR A 230 25.54 148.31 26.25
N GLU A 231 24.70 149.35 26.16
CA GLU A 231 23.39 149.75 26.72
C GLU A 231 22.86 151.00 25.95
N GLU A 232 21.53 151.24 25.98
CA GLU A 232 20.81 152.53 26.21
C GLU A 232 21.16 153.87 25.47
N VAL A 233 20.34 154.93 25.45
CA VAL A 233 18.87 155.13 25.25
C VAL A 233 18.61 156.64 25.02
N ALA A 234 17.91 157.00 23.92
CA ALA A 234 17.05 158.19 23.68
C ALA A 234 17.50 159.59 24.27
N PRO A 235 16.62 160.60 24.58
CA PRO A 235 15.29 161.01 24.07
C PRO A 235 15.15 162.55 23.80
N HIS A 236 13.90 163.04 23.66
CA HIS A 236 13.41 164.43 23.94
C HIS A 236 13.54 165.52 22.81
N ARG A 237 12.72 166.59 22.73
CA ARG A 237 11.71 167.22 23.64
C ARG A 237 10.72 168.18 22.90
N SER A 238 9.63 168.60 23.58
CA SER A 238 8.95 169.94 23.66
C SER A 238 8.76 170.85 22.41
N GLU A 239 7.78 171.77 22.30
CA GLU A 239 6.40 171.96 22.84
C GLU A 239 5.79 173.26 22.21
N ALA A 240 4.45 173.40 22.26
CA ALA A 240 3.69 174.66 22.24
C ALA A 240 3.66 175.62 21.00
N GLN A 241 2.75 175.35 20.06
CA GLN A 241 1.88 176.39 19.49
C GLN A 241 0.46 175.82 19.35
N HIS A 242 -0.43 176.15 20.29
CA HIS A 242 -1.46 175.20 20.75
C HIS A 242 -2.84 175.87 20.90
N SER A 243 -3.54 176.10 19.78
CA SER A 243 -4.95 176.57 19.81
C SER A 243 -5.76 176.32 18.52
N SER A 244 -5.15 176.44 17.33
CA SER A 244 -5.83 176.13 16.05
C SER A 244 -5.35 174.81 15.45
N ASP A 245 -4.04 174.57 15.48
CA ASP A 245 -3.48 173.24 15.24
C ASP A 245 -4.01 172.21 16.23
N TRP A 246 -4.52 172.60 17.41
CA TRP A 246 -5.04 171.62 18.37
C TRP A 246 -6.33 170.94 17.91
N TYR A 247 -7.18 171.62 17.14
CA TYR A 247 -8.38 170.99 16.56
C TYR A 247 -8.03 170.13 15.35
N ARG A 248 -7.11 170.59 14.49
CA ARG A 248 -6.61 169.80 13.35
C ARG A 248 -5.80 168.58 13.78
N ASP A 249 -4.96 168.70 14.79
CA ASP A 249 -4.20 167.60 15.39
C ASP A 249 -5.11 166.71 16.25
N LEU A 250 -6.20 167.21 16.86
CA LEU A 250 -7.25 166.37 17.43
C LEU A 250 -8.00 165.57 16.36
N GLU A 251 -8.36 166.17 15.23
CA GLU A 251 -9.01 165.49 14.10
C GLU A 251 -8.04 164.48 13.45
N GLU A 252 -6.78 164.84 13.25
CA GLU A 252 -5.76 163.93 12.73
C GLU A 252 -5.41 162.83 13.74
N LYS A 253 -5.41 163.11 15.06
CA LYS A 253 -5.29 162.09 16.12
C LYS A 253 -6.54 161.23 16.19
N LEU A 254 -7.74 161.76 15.99
CA LEU A 254 -8.98 160.99 15.94
C LEU A 254 -8.98 160.10 14.70
N GLU A 255 -8.56 160.60 13.54
CA GLU A 255 -8.43 159.81 12.31
C GLU A 255 -7.30 158.77 12.42
N LYS A 256 -6.16 159.09 13.05
CA LYS A 256 -5.09 158.14 13.39
C LYS A 256 -5.57 157.11 14.40
N LEU A 257 -6.36 157.48 15.40
CA LEU A 257 -6.97 156.57 16.37
C LEU A 257 -8.06 155.71 15.74
N GLN A 258 -8.81 156.22 14.76
CA GLN A 258 -9.83 155.49 14.02
C GLN A 258 -9.20 154.54 12.99
N LYS A 259 -8.14 154.96 12.30
CA LYS A 259 -7.29 154.10 11.46
C LYS A 259 -6.57 153.04 12.31
N SER A 260 -6.06 153.41 13.48
CA SER A 260 -5.45 152.49 14.45
C SER A 260 -6.47 151.54 15.07
N SER A 261 -7.70 151.98 15.33
CA SER A 261 -8.81 151.13 15.76
C SER A 261 -9.16 150.16 14.66
N ALA A 262 -9.48 150.63 13.44
CA ALA A 262 -9.76 149.77 12.30
C ALA A 262 -8.60 148.82 11.97
N GLN A 263 -7.35 149.21 12.24
CA GLN A 263 -6.19 148.34 12.13
C GLN A 263 -6.11 147.32 13.28
N ARG A 264 -6.42 147.70 14.52
CA ARG A 264 -6.60 146.76 15.64
C ARG A 264 -7.71 145.77 15.34
N ASP A 265 -8.89 146.23 14.94
CA ASP A 265 -10.07 145.43 14.58
C ASP A 265 -9.73 144.45 13.45
N ARG A 266 -8.97 144.88 12.43
CA ARG A 266 -8.44 144.00 11.37
C ARG A 266 -7.44 142.99 11.91
N THR A 267 -6.50 143.38 12.77
CA THR A 267 -5.54 142.43 13.38
C THR A 267 -6.22 141.47 14.33
N GLU A 268 -7.24 141.89 15.08
CA GLU A 268 -8.01 141.07 16.02
C GLU A 268 -8.91 140.09 15.26
N ALA A 269 -9.53 140.51 14.14
CA ALA A 269 -10.23 139.61 13.24
C ALA A 269 -9.28 138.59 12.60
N LEU A 270 -8.06 139.01 12.21
CA LEU A 270 -7.03 138.10 11.70
C LEU A 270 -6.56 137.12 12.78
N LEU A 271 -6.39 137.58 14.02
CA LEU A 271 -5.95 136.76 15.16
C LEU A 271 -7.03 135.75 15.54
N LYS A 272 -8.30 136.19 15.64
CA LYS A 272 -9.47 135.30 15.79
C LYS A 272 -9.62 134.29 14.65
N GLN A 273 -9.19 134.62 13.43
CA GLN A 273 -9.12 133.64 12.34
C GLN A 273 -7.97 132.66 12.55
N LYS A 274 -6.78 133.12 12.95
CA LYS A 274 -5.65 132.25 13.27
C LYS A 274 -5.91 131.34 14.47
N ASP A 275 -6.65 131.80 15.48
CA ASP A 275 -7.10 130.97 16.60
C ASP A 275 -8.05 129.87 16.15
N LYS A 276 -8.97 130.16 15.22
CA LYS A 276 -9.83 129.14 14.58
C LYS A 276 -9.01 128.15 13.75
N ASP A 277 -8.05 128.64 12.95
CA ASP A 277 -7.15 127.81 12.15
C ASP A 277 -6.34 126.87 13.08
N CYS A 278 -5.76 127.40 14.17
CA CYS A 278 -5.02 126.63 15.18
C CYS A 278 -5.91 125.61 15.92
N ALA A 279 -7.13 125.98 16.29
CA ALA A 279 -8.08 125.08 16.92
C ALA A 279 -8.56 123.97 15.96
N GLN A 280 -8.67 124.25 14.66
CA GLN A 280 -8.96 123.23 13.65
C GLN A 280 -7.75 122.31 13.46
N LEU A 281 -6.53 122.84 13.31
CA LEU A 281 -5.31 122.04 13.22
C LEU A 281 -5.10 121.17 14.45
N ALA A 282 -5.46 121.62 15.66
CA ALA A 282 -5.42 120.81 16.87
C ALA A 282 -6.39 119.61 16.79
N LYS A 283 -7.64 119.84 16.37
CA LYS A 283 -8.62 118.76 16.14
C LYS A 283 -8.17 117.80 15.05
N ASP A 284 -7.59 118.30 13.97
CA ASP A 284 -7.09 117.46 12.87
C ASP A 284 -5.89 116.63 13.34
N CYS A 285 -5.00 117.20 14.17
CA CYS A 285 -3.92 116.45 14.83
C CYS A 285 -4.43 115.40 15.81
N GLU A 286 -5.51 115.66 16.55
CA GLU A 286 -6.15 114.68 17.43
C GLU A 286 -6.85 113.57 16.64
N ALA A 287 -7.54 113.89 15.55
CA ALA A 287 -8.15 112.93 14.64
C ALA A 287 -7.10 112.04 13.94
N LEU A 288 -5.99 112.62 13.47
CA LEU A 288 -4.87 111.87 12.89
C LEU A 288 -4.17 110.99 13.92
N LYS A 289 -4.01 111.45 15.18
CA LYS A 289 -3.51 110.60 16.27
C LYS A 289 -4.45 109.43 16.54
N ALA A 290 -5.75 109.67 16.63
CA ALA A 290 -6.75 108.63 16.83
C ALA A 290 -6.73 107.59 15.68
N GLN A 291 -6.65 108.06 14.43
CA GLN A 291 -6.53 107.21 13.25
C GLN A 291 -5.23 106.38 13.27
N ALA A 292 -4.09 107.00 13.60
CA ALA A 292 -2.81 106.30 13.73
C ALA A 292 -2.85 105.25 14.85
N THR A 293 -3.51 105.52 16.00
CA THR A 293 -3.69 104.53 17.06
C THR A 293 -4.65 103.39 16.67
N SER A 294 -5.69 103.66 15.87
CA SER A 294 -6.57 102.61 15.33
C SER A 294 -5.81 101.68 14.40
N LEU A 295 -5.09 102.24 13.42
CA LEU A 295 -4.29 101.47 12.48
C LEU A 295 -3.18 100.67 13.17
N LEU A 296 -2.56 101.21 14.23
CA LEU A 296 -1.62 100.46 15.07
C LEU A 296 -2.29 99.31 15.84
N ALA A 297 -3.51 99.50 16.34
CA ALA A 297 -4.28 98.44 16.99
C ALA A 297 -4.66 97.33 15.99
N GLU A 298 -5.18 97.70 14.83
CA GLU A 298 -5.55 96.79 13.72
C GLU A 298 -4.33 96.01 13.19
N LEU A 299 -3.15 96.65 13.07
CA LEU A 299 -1.90 95.99 12.71
C LEU A 299 -1.42 95.01 13.79
N ASN A 300 -1.54 95.38 15.08
CA ASN A 300 -1.19 94.49 16.19
C ASN A 300 -2.15 93.30 16.31
N GLU A 301 -3.45 93.51 16.07
CA GLU A 301 -4.44 92.43 16.01
C GLU A 301 -4.17 91.50 14.83
N SER A 302 -3.95 92.07 13.63
CA SER A 302 -3.59 91.31 12.42
C SER A 302 -2.33 90.47 12.63
N ARG A 303 -1.31 91.04 13.29
CA ARG A 303 -0.09 90.32 13.67
C ARG A 303 -0.37 89.21 14.69
N SER A 304 -1.19 89.46 15.71
CA SER A 304 -1.58 88.44 16.69
C SER A 304 -2.34 87.28 16.06
N LEU A 305 -3.26 87.56 15.12
CA LEU A 305 -3.99 86.55 14.34
C LEU A 305 -3.04 85.76 13.43
N GLN A 306 -2.08 86.43 12.78
CA GLN A 306 -1.05 85.77 12.01
C GLN A 306 -0.19 84.84 12.89
N GLU A 307 0.31 85.31 14.04
CA GLU A 307 1.11 84.51 14.98
C GLU A 307 0.35 83.28 15.50
N LYS A 308 -0.96 83.41 15.79
CA LYS A 308 -1.84 82.26 16.13
C LYS A 308 -1.94 81.26 14.97
N SER A 309 -2.22 81.74 13.75
CA SER A 309 -2.31 80.88 12.55
C SER A 309 -0.99 80.16 12.24
N LEU A 310 0.16 80.86 12.41
CA LEU A 310 1.49 80.26 12.26
C LEU A 310 1.72 79.15 13.30
N HIS A 311 1.28 79.36 14.55
CA HIS A 311 1.38 78.36 15.62
C HIS A 311 0.47 77.13 15.35
N GLU A 312 -0.79 77.35 14.98
CA GLU A 312 -1.72 76.27 14.61
C GLU A 312 -1.21 75.44 13.45
N ARG A 313 -0.70 76.10 12.40
CA ARG A 313 -0.07 75.43 11.25
C ARG A 313 1.13 74.58 11.67
N LYS A 314 2.00 75.08 12.56
CA LYS A 314 3.13 74.31 13.10
C LYS A 314 2.64 73.09 13.91
N VAL A 315 1.64 73.26 14.77
CA VAL A 315 1.04 72.14 15.52
C VAL A 315 0.43 71.09 14.59
N MET A 316 -0.18 71.51 13.47
CA MET A 316 -0.70 70.58 12.47
C MET A 316 0.41 69.89 11.67
N GLU A 317 1.49 70.59 11.34
CA GLU A 317 2.69 70.03 10.71
C GLU A 317 3.36 68.98 11.62
N ASP A 318 3.56 69.27 12.90
CA ASP A 318 4.09 68.33 13.90
C ASP A 318 3.19 67.09 14.06
N LYS A 319 1.86 67.27 14.06
CA LYS A 319 0.89 66.17 14.06
C LYS A 319 0.99 65.32 12.78
N MET A 320 1.09 65.93 11.60
CA MET A 320 1.24 65.20 10.34
C MET A 320 2.57 64.44 10.31
N ASN A 321 3.68 65.06 10.73
CA ASN A 321 4.98 64.41 10.85
C ASN A 321 4.93 63.21 11.82
N SER A 322 4.21 63.32 12.94
CA SER A 322 3.98 62.20 13.86
C SER A 322 3.15 61.08 13.22
N LYS A 323 2.08 61.42 12.50
CA LYS A 323 1.24 60.44 11.77
C LYS A 323 2.00 59.74 10.64
N VAL A 324 2.82 60.45 9.87
CA VAL A 324 3.69 59.88 8.84
C VAL A 324 4.69 58.90 9.45
N LYS A 325 5.34 59.24 10.56
CA LYS A 325 6.25 58.32 11.28
C LYS A 325 5.53 57.06 11.77
N ALA A 326 4.31 57.21 12.31
CA ALA A 326 3.49 56.09 12.76
C ALA A 326 3.04 55.18 11.59
N LEU A 327 2.63 55.75 10.46
CA LEU A 327 2.30 55.00 9.25
C LEU A 327 3.51 54.23 8.71
N GLN A 328 4.67 54.88 8.59
CA GLN A 328 5.91 54.21 8.17
C GLN A 328 6.37 53.10 9.14
N ALA A 329 6.01 53.17 10.43
CA ALA A 329 6.26 52.09 11.38
C ALA A 329 5.31 50.91 11.12
N ALA A 330 4.01 51.18 10.94
CA ALA A 330 3.01 50.17 10.62
C ALA A 330 3.26 49.48 9.26
N GLU A 331 3.71 50.22 8.24
CA GLU A 331 4.11 49.68 6.93
C GLU A 331 5.28 48.68 7.07
N ARG A 332 6.30 48.99 7.87
CA ARG A 332 7.42 48.08 8.13
C ARG A 332 7.00 46.83 8.90
N GLU A 333 6.10 46.96 9.87
CA GLU A 333 5.54 45.83 10.61
C GLU A 333 4.69 44.91 9.69
N LEU A 334 3.83 45.47 8.84
CA LEU A 334 3.07 44.69 7.86
C LEU A 334 3.98 43.99 6.84
N GLU A 335 5.06 44.62 6.41
CA GLU A 335 6.06 44.01 5.52
C GLU A 335 6.84 42.88 6.22
N GLN A 336 7.16 43.05 7.51
CA GLN A 336 7.75 41.98 8.33
C GLN A 336 6.79 40.80 8.50
N GLN A 337 5.51 41.06 8.79
CA GLN A 337 4.48 40.03 8.90
C GLN A 337 4.27 39.30 7.56
N ARG A 338 4.25 40.00 6.43
CA ARG A 338 4.22 39.39 5.08
C ARG A 338 5.37 38.42 4.85
N LYS A 339 6.60 38.80 5.24
CA LYS A 339 7.78 37.91 5.14
C LYS A 339 7.69 36.70 6.04
N GLN A 340 7.22 36.87 7.28
CA GLN A 340 6.97 35.75 8.21
C GLN A 340 5.89 34.80 7.67
N HIS A 341 4.80 35.33 7.12
CA HIS A 341 3.75 34.53 6.48
C HIS A 341 4.25 33.79 5.25
N HIS A 342 5.09 34.39 4.41
CA HIS A 342 5.69 33.72 3.25
C HIS A 342 6.54 32.52 3.69
N VAL A 343 7.47 32.72 4.64
CA VAL A 343 8.31 31.64 5.20
C VAL A 343 7.46 30.55 5.86
N ALA A 344 6.37 30.91 6.54
CA ALA A 344 5.43 29.95 7.10
C ALA A 344 4.69 29.15 6.00
N MET A 345 4.31 29.81 4.90
CA MET A 345 3.70 29.15 3.74
C MET A 345 4.67 28.18 3.08
N ASP A 346 5.91 28.58 2.84
CA ASP A 346 6.95 27.74 2.22
C ASP A 346 7.24 26.50 3.07
N LYS A 347 7.28 26.66 4.40
CA LYS A 347 7.42 25.55 5.35
C LYS A 347 6.25 24.57 5.24
N LEU A 348 5.01 25.07 5.13
CA LEU A 348 3.81 24.24 4.98
C LEU A 348 3.75 23.57 3.59
N LEU A 349 4.17 24.25 2.53
CA LEU A 349 4.31 23.67 1.18
C LEU A 349 5.32 22.51 1.19
N LEU A 350 6.50 22.73 1.76
CA LEU A 350 7.55 21.71 1.86
C LEU A 350 7.09 20.50 2.72
N GLN A 351 6.38 20.76 3.82
CA GLN A 351 5.78 19.70 4.64
C GLN A 351 4.69 18.93 3.87
N THR A 352 3.86 19.62 3.09
CA THR A 352 2.83 18.98 2.26
C THR A 352 3.48 18.10 1.20
N GLN A 353 4.49 18.61 0.49
CA GLN A 353 5.25 17.86 -0.51
C GLN A 353 5.97 16.63 0.06
N SER A 354 6.53 16.73 1.28
CA SER A 354 7.17 15.58 1.93
C SER A 354 6.14 14.50 2.32
N LEU A 355 4.97 14.89 2.81
CA LEU A 355 3.87 13.96 3.10
C LEU A 355 3.29 13.34 1.82
N GLU A 356 3.16 14.09 0.73
CA GLU A 356 2.73 13.58 -0.57
C GLU A 356 3.71 12.57 -1.17
N THR A 357 5.02 12.81 -1.05
CA THR A 357 6.05 11.86 -1.52
C THR A 357 6.05 10.58 -0.68
N ALA A 358 5.96 10.69 0.65
CA ALA A 358 5.81 9.53 1.55
C ALA A 358 4.53 8.72 1.26
N LEU A 359 3.40 9.40 1.05
CA LEU A 359 2.13 8.75 0.72
C LEU A 359 2.15 8.09 -0.67
N LYS A 360 2.92 8.63 -1.62
CA LYS A 360 3.18 8.00 -2.92
C LYS A 360 4.04 6.74 -2.78
N THR A 361 5.06 6.72 -1.92
CA THR A 361 5.87 5.52 -1.67
C THR A 361 5.08 4.45 -0.92
N GLU A 362 4.30 4.81 0.09
CA GLU A 362 3.40 3.88 0.81
C GLU A 362 2.39 3.22 -0.14
N ARG A 363 1.75 4.00 -1.03
CA ARG A 363 0.87 3.45 -2.08
C ARG A 363 1.60 2.41 -2.96
N HIS A 364 2.86 2.64 -3.31
CA HIS A 364 3.63 1.68 -4.09
C HIS A 364 3.93 0.41 -3.29
N VAL A 365 4.37 0.52 -2.03
CA VAL A 365 4.59 -0.63 -1.14
C VAL A 365 3.32 -1.47 -1.00
N VAL A 366 2.16 -0.85 -0.74
CA VAL A 366 0.87 -1.54 -0.68
C VAL A 366 0.54 -2.29 -1.98
N THR A 367 0.88 -1.74 -3.15
CA THR A 367 0.69 -2.46 -4.42
C THR A 367 1.62 -3.67 -4.59
N GLU A 368 2.86 -3.61 -4.10
CA GLU A 368 3.78 -4.75 -4.13
C GLU A 368 3.39 -5.83 -3.12
N GLU A 369 3.02 -5.47 -1.89
CA GLU A 369 2.53 -6.42 -0.89
C GLU A 369 1.23 -7.11 -1.35
N LYS A 370 0.34 -6.38 -2.05
CA LYS A 370 -0.84 -7.00 -2.68
C LYS A 370 -0.46 -8.05 -3.72
N LYS A 371 0.56 -7.80 -4.56
CA LYS A 371 1.06 -8.80 -5.54
C LYS A 371 1.63 -10.02 -4.82
N LYS A 372 2.47 -9.82 -3.79
CA LYS A 372 3.03 -10.91 -2.97
C LYS A 372 1.94 -11.76 -2.31
N LEU A 373 0.89 -11.12 -1.76
CA LEU A 373 -0.26 -11.82 -1.19
C LEU A 373 -0.97 -12.68 -2.24
N THR A 374 -1.24 -12.16 -3.44
CA THR A 374 -1.84 -12.94 -4.54
C THR A 374 -0.94 -14.10 -5.00
N GLN A 375 0.39 -13.90 -5.05
CA GLN A 375 1.35 -14.97 -5.34
C GLN A 375 1.32 -16.06 -4.26
N LEU A 376 1.28 -15.69 -2.98
CA LEU A 376 1.20 -16.63 -1.86
C LEU A 376 -0.13 -17.39 -1.84
N GLN A 377 -1.25 -16.72 -2.12
CA GLN A 377 -2.57 -17.34 -2.28
C GLN A 377 -2.59 -18.36 -3.43
N HIS A 378 -1.94 -18.04 -4.55
CA HIS A 378 -1.81 -18.96 -5.68
C HIS A 378 -0.94 -20.17 -5.31
N ALA A 379 0.23 -19.94 -4.69
CA ALA A 379 1.12 -21.01 -4.23
C ALA A 379 0.43 -21.94 -3.21
N TYR A 380 -0.33 -21.39 -2.27
CA TYR A 380 -1.14 -22.17 -1.32
C TYR A 380 -2.21 -23.02 -2.04
N THR A 381 -2.92 -22.43 -3.01
CA THR A 381 -3.91 -23.16 -3.82
C THR A 381 -3.28 -24.30 -4.62
N CYS A 382 -2.09 -24.09 -5.17
CA CYS A 382 -1.33 -25.14 -5.85
C CYS A 382 -0.94 -26.26 -4.89
N LEU A 383 -0.29 -25.95 -3.76
CA LEU A 383 0.09 -26.94 -2.75
C LEU A 383 -1.11 -27.74 -2.22
N PHE A 384 -2.24 -27.06 -1.98
CA PHE A 384 -3.48 -27.72 -1.56
C PHE A 384 -3.98 -28.71 -2.61
N ARG A 385 -4.05 -28.30 -3.88
CA ARG A 385 -4.43 -29.18 -5.00
C ARG A 385 -3.49 -30.37 -5.14
N ASP A 386 -2.18 -30.13 -5.04
CA ASP A 386 -1.17 -31.17 -5.22
C ASP A 386 -1.22 -32.20 -4.05
N TYR A 387 -1.52 -31.74 -2.83
CA TYR A 387 -1.78 -32.59 -1.66
C TYR A 387 -3.08 -33.41 -1.82
N ASP A 388 -4.17 -32.78 -2.27
CA ASP A 388 -5.45 -33.43 -2.58
C ASP A 388 -5.29 -34.51 -3.67
N SER A 389 -4.52 -34.20 -4.71
CA SER A 389 -4.17 -35.14 -5.78
C SER A 389 -3.36 -36.31 -5.24
N LYS A 390 -2.36 -36.04 -4.39
CA LYS A 390 -1.57 -37.09 -3.74
C LYS A 390 -2.44 -38.02 -2.89
N LEU A 391 -3.32 -37.49 -2.04
CA LEU A 391 -4.25 -38.28 -1.23
C LEU A 391 -5.15 -39.17 -2.09
N LYS A 392 -5.69 -38.64 -3.20
CA LYS A 392 -6.54 -39.41 -4.13
C LYS A 392 -5.75 -40.52 -4.84
N CYS A 393 -4.53 -40.24 -5.28
CA CYS A 393 -3.66 -41.23 -5.92
C CYS A 393 -3.18 -42.31 -4.93
N GLU A 394 -2.73 -41.96 -3.74
CA GLU A 394 -2.30 -42.92 -2.71
C GLU A 394 -3.48 -43.78 -2.23
N GLY A 395 -4.65 -43.17 -2.01
CA GLY A 395 -5.89 -43.90 -1.70
C GLY A 395 -6.27 -44.89 -2.79
N GLY A 396 -6.32 -44.46 -4.06
CA GLY A 396 -6.62 -45.34 -5.19
C GLY A 396 -5.62 -46.50 -5.33
N ASN A 397 -4.32 -46.22 -5.24
CA ASN A 397 -3.27 -47.24 -5.32
C ASN A 397 -3.36 -48.26 -4.17
N LEU A 398 -3.74 -47.84 -2.97
CA LEU A 398 -3.93 -48.75 -1.83
C LEU A 398 -5.19 -49.61 -2.01
N CYS A 399 -6.30 -49.04 -2.50
CA CYS A 399 -7.50 -49.81 -2.83
C CYS A 399 -7.23 -50.87 -3.89
N SER A 400 -6.60 -50.52 -5.02
CA SER A 400 -6.30 -51.52 -6.07
C SER A 400 -5.36 -52.63 -5.58
N ARG A 401 -4.36 -52.30 -4.74
CA ARG A 401 -3.49 -53.31 -4.11
C ARG A 401 -4.23 -54.21 -3.11
N LEU A 402 -5.23 -53.68 -2.41
CA LEU A 402 -6.10 -54.46 -1.52
C LEU A 402 -6.98 -55.43 -2.34
N GLU A 403 -7.65 -54.93 -3.39
CA GLU A 403 -8.45 -55.74 -4.32
C GLU A 403 -7.64 -56.84 -5.02
N GLU A 404 -6.36 -56.58 -5.34
CA GLU A 404 -5.42 -57.59 -5.85
C GLU A 404 -5.07 -58.65 -4.80
N ALA A 405 -4.79 -58.23 -3.57
CA ALA A 405 -4.50 -59.14 -2.47
C ALA A 405 -5.70 -60.01 -2.09
N GLU A 406 -6.91 -59.44 -2.07
CA GLU A 406 -8.17 -60.17 -1.84
C GLU A 406 -8.44 -61.20 -2.94
N ARG A 407 -8.27 -60.84 -4.22
CA ARG A 407 -8.36 -61.81 -5.34
C ARG A 407 -7.30 -62.91 -5.23
N ALA A 408 -6.07 -62.58 -4.85
CA ALA A 408 -5.01 -63.58 -4.65
C ALA A 408 -5.30 -64.51 -3.46
N LEU A 409 -5.95 -64.01 -2.40
CA LEU A 409 -6.40 -64.83 -1.28
C LEU A 409 -7.56 -65.76 -1.67
N ALA A 410 -8.53 -65.27 -2.45
CA ALA A 410 -9.61 -66.11 -2.98
C ALA A 410 -9.06 -67.26 -3.84
N LEU A 411 -8.16 -66.98 -4.79
CA LEU A 411 -7.52 -68.02 -5.61
C LEU A 411 -6.70 -69.03 -4.79
N LYS A 412 -6.06 -68.58 -3.70
CA LYS A 412 -5.38 -69.49 -2.76
C LYS A 412 -6.36 -70.34 -1.96
N GLN A 413 -7.52 -69.79 -1.58
CA GLN A 413 -8.57 -70.52 -0.89
C GLN A 413 -9.16 -71.60 -1.81
N ASP A 414 -9.48 -71.27 -3.06
CA ASP A 414 -9.93 -72.24 -4.08
C ASP A 414 -8.92 -73.37 -4.29
N LEU A 415 -7.62 -73.06 -4.31
CA LEU A 415 -6.55 -74.08 -4.41
C LEU A 415 -6.47 -74.95 -3.15
N ILE A 416 -6.58 -74.36 -1.95
CA ILE A 416 -6.62 -75.10 -0.70
C ILE A 416 -7.80 -76.07 -0.67
N ASP A 417 -8.98 -75.64 -1.13
CA ASP A 417 -10.18 -76.47 -1.08
C ASP A 417 -10.15 -77.60 -2.13
N LYS A 418 -9.55 -77.37 -3.31
CA LYS A 418 -9.19 -78.46 -4.26
C LYS A 418 -8.21 -79.46 -3.66
N LEU A 419 -7.13 -78.98 -3.03
CA LEU A 419 -6.15 -79.86 -2.40
C LEU A 419 -6.75 -80.67 -1.23
N LYS A 420 -7.73 -80.13 -0.51
CA LYS A 420 -8.51 -80.90 0.48
C LYS A 420 -9.36 -81.98 -0.19
N GLU A 421 -10.06 -81.66 -1.28
CA GLU A 421 -10.86 -82.63 -2.05
C GLU A 421 -9.98 -83.79 -2.57
N GLU A 422 -8.83 -83.47 -3.17
CA GLU A 422 -7.83 -84.46 -3.60
C GLU A 422 -7.33 -85.33 -2.44
N VAL A 423 -7.07 -84.73 -1.27
CA VAL A 423 -6.65 -85.47 -0.06
C VAL A 423 -7.75 -86.41 0.46
N GLU A 424 -9.03 -86.00 0.46
CA GLU A 424 -10.13 -86.90 0.85
C GLU A 424 -10.33 -88.04 -0.19
N GLN A 425 -10.18 -87.75 -1.49
CA GLN A 425 -10.21 -88.79 -2.53
C GLN A 425 -9.05 -89.80 -2.38
N GLN A 426 -7.86 -89.32 -2.05
CA GLN A 426 -6.70 -90.17 -1.77
C GLN A 426 -6.91 -91.00 -0.50
N LYS A 427 -7.49 -90.44 0.57
CA LYS A 427 -7.85 -91.21 1.78
C LYS A 427 -8.80 -92.36 1.48
N GLY A 428 -9.89 -92.12 0.74
CA GLY A 428 -10.81 -93.18 0.33
C GLY A 428 -10.13 -94.26 -0.54
N SER A 429 -9.11 -93.89 -1.31
CA SER A 429 -8.27 -94.84 -2.04
C SER A 429 -7.35 -95.64 -1.11
N LEU A 430 -6.73 -95.00 -0.11
CA LEU A 430 -5.87 -95.64 0.89
C LEU A 430 -6.64 -96.62 1.79
N GLU A 431 -7.93 -96.38 2.06
CA GLU A 431 -8.81 -97.30 2.80
C GLU A 431 -8.96 -98.68 2.11
N THR A 432 -8.64 -98.79 0.82
CA THR A 432 -8.61 -100.10 0.12
C THR A 432 -7.38 -100.94 0.45
N ILE A 433 -6.27 -100.32 0.89
CA ILE A 433 -5.00 -101.03 1.13
C ILE A 433 -5.13 -102.04 2.29
N PRO A 434 -5.73 -101.73 3.46
CA PRO A 434 -5.99 -102.73 4.49
C PRO A 434 -6.85 -103.90 4.02
N VAL A 435 -7.85 -103.66 3.16
CA VAL A 435 -8.73 -104.69 2.61
C VAL A 435 -7.96 -105.64 1.68
N LEU A 436 -7.17 -105.09 0.75
CA LEU A 436 -6.33 -105.87 -0.17
C LEU A 436 -5.21 -106.62 0.58
N THR A 437 -4.66 -106.01 1.64
CA THR A 437 -3.68 -106.66 2.52
C THR A 437 -4.30 -107.87 3.23
N ALA A 438 -5.47 -107.69 3.85
CA ALA A 438 -6.21 -108.78 4.48
C ALA A 438 -6.60 -109.89 3.47
N GLN A 439 -6.99 -109.53 2.25
CA GLN A 439 -7.26 -110.49 1.19
C GLN A 439 -6.01 -111.31 0.81
N ALA A 440 -4.84 -110.68 0.69
CA ALA A 440 -3.58 -111.36 0.42
C ALA A 440 -3.16 -112.30 1.57
N ASP A 441 -3.35 -111.88 2.83
CA ASP A 441 -3.08 -112.71 4.01
C ASP A 441 -4.04 -113.92 4.09
N ILE A 442 -5.31 -113.76 3.74
CA ILE A 442 -6.28 -114.86 3.64
C ILE A 442 -5.85 -115.86 2.56
N TYR A 443 -5.56 -115.40 1.34
CA TYR A 443 -5.11 -116.31 0.27
C TYR A 443 -3.80 -117.03 0.61
N LYS A 444 -2.89 -116.36 1.32
CA LYS A 444 -1.66 -116.98 1.83
C LYS A 444 -1.95 -118.05 2.89
N ALA A 445 -2.90 -117.81 3.79
CA ALA A 445 -3.33 -118.80 4.78
C ALA A 445 -4.02 -120.00 4.12
N ASP A 446 -4.94 -119.76 3.17
CA ASP A 446 -5.63 -120.80 2.40
C ASP A 446 -4.64 -121.66 1.59
N PHE A 447 -3.67 -121.03 0.92
CA PHE A 447 -2.62 -121.74 0.19
C PHE A 447 -1.75 -122.63 1.10
N LEU A 448 -1.39 -122.12 2.29
CA LEU A 448 -0.62 -122.91 3.27
C LEU A 448 -1.44 -124.08 3.82
N ALA A 449 -2.74 -123.89 4.09
CA ALA A 449 -3.65 -124.93 4.55
C ALA A 449 -3.86 -126.02 3.48
N GLU A 450 -4.07 -125.63 2.21
CA GLU A 450 -4.17 -126.57 1.09
C GLU A 450 -2.86 -127.33 0.89
N ARG A 451 -1.70 -126.66 1.00
CA ARG A 451 -0.39 -127.32 0.92
C ARG A 451 -0.21 -128.35 2.05
N GLU A 452 -0.53 -127.99 3.30
CA GLU A 452 -0.46 -128.90 4.45
C GLU A 452 -1.40 -130.11 4.28
N ALA A 453 -2.61 -129.88 3.76
CA ALA A 453 -3.55 -130.95 3.42
C ALA A 453 -3.00 -131.86 2.31
N ARG A 454 -2.34 -131.29 1.29
CA ARG A 454 -1.68 -131.99 0.20
C ARG A 454 -0.50 -132.83 0.68
N GLU A 455 0.33 -132.29 1.56
CA GLU A 455 1.46 -132.97 2.21
C GLU A 455 0.95 -134.16 3.05
N LYS A 456 -0.07 -133.96 3.90
CA LYS A 456 -0.72 -135.03 4.68
C LYS A 456 -1.33 -136.12 3.79
N LEU A 457 -1.90 -135.76 2.63
CA LEU A 457 -2.45 -136.72 1.68
C LEU A 457 -1.34 -137.49 0.95
N ASN A 458 -0.23 -136.84 0.61
CA ASN A 458 0.93 -137.52 0.02
C ASN A 458 1.61 -138.46 1.02
N GLN A 459 1.73 -138.06 2.29
CA GLN A 459 2.24 -138.93 3.36
C GLN A 459 1.39 -140.20 3.50
N LYS A 460 0.06 -140.07 3.59
CA LYS A 460 -0.86 -141.23 3.60
C LYS A 460 -0.75 -142.09 2.33
N LYS A 461 -0.52 -141.48 1.17
CA LYS A 461 -0.29 -142.22 -0.08
C LYS A 461 1.01 -143.02 -0.01
N GLU A 462 2.08 -142.45 0.52
CA GLU A 462 3.38 -143.14 0.71
C GLU A 462 3.26 -144.28 1.72
N GLU A 463 2.60 -144.07 2.86
CA GLU A 463 2.27 -145.13 3.84
C GLU A 463 1.49 -146.30 3.19
N LEU A 464 0.45 -146.00 2.41
CA LEU A 464 -0.33 -147.03 1.70
C LEU A 464 0.47 -147.72 0.58
N GLN A 465 1.36 -146.99 -0.11
CA GLN A 465 2.26 -147.52 -1.13
C GLN A 465 3.28 -148.49 -0.51
N GLU A 466 3.81 -148.17 0.67
CA GLU A 466 4.71 -149.02 1.45
C GLU A 466 3.98 -150.28 1.94
N GLN A 467 2.80 -150.14 2.56
CA GLN A 467 1.95 -151.28 2.96
C GLN A 467 1.64 -152.22 1.77
N LEU A 468 1.33 -151.66 0.61
CA LEU A 468 1.07 -152.42 -0.61
C LEU A 468 2.33 -153.10 -1.17
N THR A 469 3.50 -152.48 -1.00
CA THR A 469 4.80 -153.07 -1.37
C THR A 469 5.19 -154.19 -0.43
N GLN A 470 4.96 -154.03 0.88
CA GLN A 470 5.13 -155.08 1.88
C GLN A 470 4.18 -156.26 1.62
N ALA A 471 2.88 -156.01 1.39
CA ALA A 471 1.94 -157.07 1.05
C ALA A 471 2.34 -157.83 -0.22
N ARG A 472 2.88 -157.14 -1.24
CA ARG A 472 3.45 -157.78 -2.44
C ARG A 472 4.68 -158.63 -2.11
N SER A 473 5.60 -158.14 -1.27
CA SER A 473 6.79 -158.91 -0.88
C SER A 473 6.45 -160.14 -0.04
N GLU A 474 5.41 -160.05 0.81
CA GLU A 474 4.86 -161.19 1.54
C GLU A 474 4.17 -162.20 0.61
N ILE A 475 3.42 -161.74 -0.40
CA ILE A 475 2.87 -162.62 -1.46
C ILE A 475 4.01 -163.34 -2.22
N GLU A 476 5.08 -162.64 -2.61
CA GLU A 476 6.23 -163.28 -3.26
C GLU A 476 6.98 -164.24 -2.32
N ARG A 477 7.13 -163.91 -1.03
CA ARG A 477 7.66 -164.84 -0.02
C ARG A 477 6.79 -166.10 0.08
N PHE A 478 5.47 -165.96 0.17
CA PHE A 478 4.55 -167.09 0.21
C PHE A 478 4.53 -167.90 -1.09
N LYS A 479 4.74 -167.28 -2.26
CA LYS A 479 4.96 -168.00 -3.53
C LYS A 479 6.29 -168.77 -3.52
N GLN A 480 7.36 -168.18 -3.00
CA GLN A 480 8.65 -168.86 -2.87
C GLN A 480 8.56 -170.03 -1.88
N GLU A 481 7.86 -169.87 -0.76
CA GLU A 481 7.53 -170.95 0.18
C GLU A 481 6.65 -172.03 -0.47
N ALA A 482 5.62 -171.66 -1.24
CA ALA A 482 4.80 -172.63 -1.97
C ALA A 482 5.63 -173.38 -3.02
N THR A 483 6.54 -172.69 -3.70
CA THR A 483 7.47 -173.30 -4.67
C THR A 483 8.50 -174.22 -3.97
N SER A 484 8.95 -173.86 -2.76
CA SER A 484 9.86 -174.71 -1.97
C SER A 484 9.15 -175.93 -1.40
N ARG A 485 7.88 -175.80 -0.97
CA ARG A 485 7.00 -176.93 -0.61
C ARG A 485 6.75 -177.85 -1.81
N ALA A 486 6.40 -177.30 -2.98
CA ALA A 486 6.21 -178.06 -4.22
C ALA A 486 7.50 -178.79 -4.65
N ARG A 487 8.68 -178.16 -4.52
CA ARG A 487 9.98 -178.83 -4.73
C ARG A 487 10.25 -179.92 -3.70
N MET A 488 9.87 -179.73 -2.43
CA MET A 488 9.99 -180.74 -1.39
C MET A 488 9.07 -181.95 -1.66
N GLU A 489 7.85 -181.72 -2.13
CA GLU A 489 6.94 -182.78 -2.60
C GLU A 489 7.49 -183.50 -3.84
N GLN A 490 8.04 -182.77 -4.81
CA GLN A 490 8.70 -183.36 -5.97
C GLN A 490 9.93 -184.20 -5.58
N MET A 491 10.63 -183.84 -4.51
CA MET A 491 11.76 -184.62 -3.97
C MET A 491 11.28 -185.89 -3.24
N LYS A 492 10.14 -185.84 -2.53
CA LYS A 492 9.48 -187.02 -1.94
C LYS A 492 9.00 -188.01 -3.01
N LEU A 493 8.47 -187.50 -4.13
CA LEU A 493 8.01 -188.30 -5.28
C LEU A 493 9.14 -189.00 -6.07
N ARG A 494 10.42 -188.84 -5.70
CA ARG A 494 11.55 -189.56 -6.33
C ARG A 494 12.05 -190.79 -5.56
N HIS A 495 11.44 -191.12 -4.42
CA HIS A 495 11.82 -192.27 -3.58
C HIS A 495 10.66 -193.27 -3.32
N GLN A 496 9.59 -193.17 -4.09
CA GLN A 496 8.59 -194.21 -4.40
C GLN A 496 8.51 -194.14 -5.94
N GLU A 497 8.81 -195.17 -6.74
CA GLU A 497 8.34 -196.57 -6.68
C GLU A 497 9.33 -197.56 -7.34
N ASP A 498 9.25 -198.83 -6.90
CA ASP A 498 9.25 -200.07 -7.71
C ASP A 498 8.79 -201.22 -6.77
N PHE A 499 8.11 -202.33 -7.14
CA PHE A 499 7.67 -202.92 -8.41
C PHE A 499 6.19 -203.40 -8.26
N SER A 500 5.38 -203.76 -9.26
CA SER A 500 5.18 -203.37 -10.68
C SER A 500 3.99 -204.20 -11.22
N THR A 501 2.90 -203.64 -11.77
CA THR A 501 1.99 -204.44 -12.64
C THR A 501 1.29 -203.68 -13.79
N ARG A 502 1.60 -204.11 -15.03
CA ARG A 502 0.70 -204.27 -16.22
C ARG A 502 0.03 -203.00 -16.83
N ALA A 503 0.50 -202.41 -17.95
CA ALA A 503 0.45 -202.80 -19.38
C ALA A 503 -0.95 -202.64 -20.06
N PRO A 504 -1.12 -202.45 -21.41
CA PRO A 504 -0.13 -202.53 -22.53
C PRO A 504 -0.23 -201.51 -23.73
N HIS A 505 0.89 -201.35 -24.48
CA HIS A 505 1.07 -201.26 -25.96
C HIS A 505 0.36 -200.21 -26.89
N ILE A 506 1.15 -199.49 -27.73
CA ILE A 506 1.06 -199.31 -29.23
C ILE A 506 2.23 -198.38 -29.74
N PRO A 507 2.74 -198.50 -30.99
CA PRO A 507 4.12 -198.12 -31.37
C PRO A 507 4.27 -196.83 -32.27
N PRO A 508 5.51 -196.38 -32.63
CA PRO A 508 5.80 -195.09 -33.32
C PRO A 508 5.89 -195.24 -34.87
N PRO A 509 6.04 -194.15 -35.68
CA PRO A 509 7.39 -193.65 -36.04
C PRO A 509 7.54 -192.15 -36.46
N GLN A 510 8.81 -191.71 -36.51
CA GLN A 510 9.51 -190.79 -37.44
C GLN A 510 8.74 -189.97 -38.51
N ALA A 511 9.12 -188.68 -38.75
CA ALA A 511 9.67 -188.19 -40.04
C ALA A 511 9.86 -186.63 -40.17
N PHE A 512 11.07 -186.24 -40.64
CA PHE A 512 11.44 -185.20 -41.63
C PHE A 512 10.74 -183.83 -41.82
N ASN A 513 11.59 -182.78 -41.70
CA ASN A 513 11.82 -181.61 -42.60
C ASN A 513 10.79 -180.48 -42.88
N THR A 514 11.40 -179.29 -42.97
CA THR A 514 11.09 -178.08 -43.79
C THR A 514 10.04 -177.03 -43.35
N VAL A 515 10.43 -175.79 -43.66
CA VAL A 515 9.90 -174.42 -43.45
C VAL A 515 9.13 -173.97 -44.74
N PRO A 516 8.37 -172.83 -44.88
CA PRO A 516 7.52 -171.93 -44.05
C PRO A 516 6.03 -171.94 -44.59
N PRO A 517 5.18 -170.86 -44.70
CA PRO A 517 5.08 -169.48 -44.14
C PRO A 517 3.66 -169.05 -43.58
N ALA A 518 3.42 -167.73 -43.52
CA ALA A 518 2.28 -166.91 -42.99
C ALA A 518 0.90 -167.08 -43.74
N PRO A 519 -0.22 -166.29 -43.54
CA PRO A 519 -0.36 -164.90 -43.04
C PRO A 519 -1.66 -164.44 -42.28
N SER A 520 -1.77 -163.12 -42.03
CA SER A 520 -2.97 -162.25 -41.83
C SER A 520 -3.83 -162.38 -40.55
N TYR A 521 -4.08 -161.35 -39.73
CA TYR A 521 -4.56 -159.94 -39.88
C TYR A 521 -6.08 -159.76 -39.78
N ARG A 522 -6.54 -158.87 -38.86
CA ARG A 522 -7.47 -157.70 -39.04
C ARG A 522 -7.92 -157.16 -37.66
N ASN A 523 -7.41 -156.00 -37.22
CA ASN A 523 -8.06 -154.66 -37.09
C ASN A 523 -9.26 -154.57 -36.11
N GLN A 524 -9.60 -153.43 -35.49
CA GLN A 524 -9.69 -152.03 -35.97
C GLN A 524 -9.79 -151.06 -34.76
N GLY A 525 -9.50 -149.75 -34.77
CA GLY A 525 -8.93 -148.76 -35.73
C GLY A 525 -8.34 -147.57 -34.93
N LEU A 526 -7.37 -146.76 -35.42
CA LEU A 526 -7.40 -145.72 -36.48
C LEU A 526 -8.24 -144.47 -36.08
N LEU A 527 -7.78 -143.21 -36.24
CA LEU A 527 -6.97 -142.59 -37.33
C LEU A 527 -5.94 -141.52 -36.84
N PRO A 528 -4.88 -141.25 -37.64
CA PRO A 528 -4.59 -139.85 -38.07
C PRO A 528 -3.95 -139.67 -39.49
N VAL A 529 -4.23 -138.54 -40.19
CA VAL A 529 -3.57 -137.91 -41.39
C VAL A 529 -4.08 -136.44 -41.52
N GLY A 530 -3.42 -135.39 -42.07
CA GLY A 530 -2.02 -135.16 -42.49
C GLY A 530 -1.81 -134.24 -43.74
N ASP A 531 -1.48 -132.94 -43.53
CA ASP A 531 -0.93 -131.90 -44.48
C ASP A 531 -1.76 -131.45 -45.73
N PRO A 532 -1.55 -130.28 -46.39
CA PRO A 532 -0.49 -129.26 -46.19
C PRO A 532 -0.86 -127.74 -46.22
N GLY A 533 0.00 -126.91 -45.59
CA GLY A 533 0.48 -125.61 -46.11
C GLY A 533 -0.26 -124.29 -45.79
N ALA A 534 0.40 -123.40 -45.02
CA ALA A 534 0.46 -121.93 -45.25
C ALA A 534 1.50 -121.26 -44.31
N ALA A 535 2.14 -120.18 -44.77
CA ALA A 535 3.26 -119.48 -44.13
C ALA A 535 2.90 -118.61 -42.89
N GLY A 536 3.93 -118.30 -42.07
CA GLY A 536 3.88 -117.38 -40.91
C GLY A 536 4.84 -117.85 -39.81
N ALA A 537 6.15 -117.65 -39.97
CA ALA A 537 6.90 -116.49 -39.43
C ALA A 537 7.25 -116.67 -37.94
N GLU A 538 8.55 -116.62 -37.63
CA GLU A 538 9.08 -116.75 -36.27
C GLU A 538 8.90 -115.44 -35.49
N ASP A 539 8.23 -115.47 -34.33
CA ASP A 539 8.30 -114.39 -33.36
C ASP A 539 9.61 -114.51 -32.56
N LEU A 540 10.71 -114.00 -33.12
CA LEU A 540 11.85 -113.56 -32.32
C LEU A 540 11.40 -112.38 -31.44
N PRO A 541 11.90 -112.24 -30.19
CA PRO A 541 11.61 -111.07 -29.38
C PRO A 541 12.18 -109.81 -30.05
N ASP A 542 11.33 -108.79 -30.22
CA ASP A 542 11.65 -107.57 -30.95
C ASP A 542 12.55 -106.64 -30.10
N LEU A 543 13.87 -106.82 -30.22
CA LEU A 543 14.90 -106.14 -29.42
C LEU A 543 15.18 -104.73 -29.96
N CYS A 544 14.22 -103.83 -29.74
CA CYS A 544 14.23 -102.45 -30.24
C CYS A 544 14.65 -101.42 -29.18
N CYS A 545 15.50 -100.46 -29.54
CA CYS A 545 15.82 -99.33 -28.67
C CYS A 545 14.64 -98.34 -28.58
N PRO A 546 14.11 -98.01 -27.39
CA PRO A 546 12.91 -97.18 -27.26
C PRO A 546 13.11 -95.69 -27.64
N LYS A 547 14.34 -95.19 -27.75
CA LYS A 547 14.62 -93.78 -28.09
C LYS A 547 14.64 -93.53 -29.61
N CYS A 548 15.13 -94.49 -30.39
CA CYS A 548 15.43 -94.34 -31.83
C CYS A 548 14.84 -95.44 -32.73
N GLN A 549 14.23 -96.48 -32.15
CA GLN A 549 13.67 -97.66 -32.84
C GLN A 549 14.72 -98.45 -33.64
N TYR A 550 15.99 -98.39 -33.26
CA TYR A 550 17.03 -99.28 -33.79
C TYR A 550 16.77 -100.72 -33.33
N GLN A 551 16.70 -101.64 -34.29
CA GLN A 551 16.39 -103.06 -34.09
C GLN A 551 17.72 -103.84 -34.01
N ALA A 552 18.02 -104.42 -32.84
CA ALA A 552 19.25 -105.15 -32.59
C ALA A 552 19.05 -106.66 -32.80
N PRO A 553 20.03 -107.39 -33.36
CA PRO A 553 19.91 -108.84 -33.59
C PRO A 553 20.04 -109.67 -32.30
N ASP A 554 20.53 -109.09 -31.20
CA ASP A 554 20.75 -109.74 -29.93
C ASP A 554 20.78 -108.72 -28.76
N MET A 555 20.72 -109.22 -27.52
CA MET A 555 20.59 -108.40 -26.32
C MET A 555 21.85 -107.58 -25.98
N ASP A 556 23.04 -108.10 -26.28
CA ASP A 556 24.30 -107.41 -25.98
C ASP A 556 24.46 -106.22 -26.94
N THR A 557 24.14 -106.41 -28.21
CA THR A 557 24.07 -105.32 -29.20
C THR A 557 23.03 -104.25 -28.81
N LEU A 558 21.87 -104.65 -28.25
CA LEU A 558 20.89 -103.69 -27.73
C LEU A 558 21.42 -102.92 -26.51
N GLN A 559 22.08 -103.58 -25.55
CA GLN A 559 22.62 -102.91 -24.36
C GLN A 559 23.71 -101.89 -24.72
N ILE A 560 24.63 -102.22 -25.63
CA ILE A 560 25.65 -101.28 -26.12
C ILE A 560 24.96 -100.07 -26.79
N HIS A 561 24.02 -100.31 -27.69
CA HIS A 561 23.32 -99.23 -28.38
C HIS A 561 22.52 -98.33 -27.41
N VAL A 562 21.82 -98.89 -26.42
CA VAL A 562 21.07 -98.11 -25.43
C VAL A 562 22.02 -97.25 -24.57
N MET A 563 23.22 -97.73 -24.25
CA MET A 563 24.23 -96.98 -23.50
C MET A 563 24.68 -95.71 -24.24
N ASP A 564 24.96 -95.82 -25.54
CA ASP A 564 25.38 -94.69 -26.38
C ASP A 564 24.19 -93.80 -26.77
N CYS A 565 23.01 -94.38 -26.97
CA CYS A 565 21.82 -93.66 -27.40
C CYS A 565 21.16 -92.84 -26.26
N ILE A 566 21.46 -93.09 -24.99
CA ILE A 566 20.90 -92.30 -23.86
C ILE A 566 21.62 -90.97 -23.64
N GLN A 567 22.82 -90.77 -24.21
CA GLN A 567 23.45 -89.44 -24.34
C GLN A 567 22.70 -88.53 -25.33
#